data_AF-A0A0E9WP49-F1
#
_entry.id   AF-A0A0E9WP49-F1
#
_cell.length_a   1.000
_cell.length_b   1.000
_cell.length_c   1.000
_cell.angle_alpha   90.00
_cell.angle_beta   90.00
_cell.angle_gamma   90.00
#
_symmetry.space_group_name_H-M   'P 1'
#
loop_
_entity.id
_entity.type
_entity.pdbx_description
1 polymer ?
#
loop_
_entity_poly.entity_id
_entity_poly.type
_entity_poly.pdbx_seq_one_letter_code
_entity_poly.pdbx_strand_id
1 'polypeptide(L)'
;MQLLQEKIAQKRKQLDEAKEELKQVQTQDSDCSTDKSRKMVENKEKAVKRLKEQLKKLLLQMTDKEENKVIALGTSKLNYLDPRISVAWCKKFDVPVEKIYNKTQRDKFAWAIDMTEEDYQF
;
A
#
# COMPACT_ATOMS: atom_id res chain seq x y z
N MET A 1 -14.74 -10.22 6.17
CA MET A 1 -14.61 -9.80 4.76
C MET A 1 -15.61 -8.70 4.39
N GLN A 2 -16.89 -8.84 4.76
CA GLN A 2 -17.96 -7.88 4.45
C GLN A 2 -17.63 -6.40 4.76
N LEU A 3 -17.17 -6.09 5.97
CA LEU A 3 -16.78 -4.71 6.35
C LEU A 3 -15.68 -4.10 5.47
N LEU A 4 -14.75 -4.92 4.95
CA LEU A 4 -13.68 -4.44 4.07
C LEU A 4 -14.22 -4.19 2.66
N GLN A 5 -15.12 -5.06 2.18
CA GLN A 5 -15.81 -4.91 0.90
C GLN A 5 -16.67 -3.65 0.88
N GLU A 6 -17.40 -3.37 1.96
CA GLU A 6 -18.19 -2.14 2.11
C GLU A 6 -17.31 -0.89 2.06
N LYS A 7 -16.17 -0.89 2.77
CA LYS A 7 -15.20 0.22 2.71
C LYS A 7 -14.62 0.42 1.31
N ILE A 8 -14.35 -0.66 0.59
CA ILE A 8 -13.88 -0.60 -0.80
C ILE A 8 -14.97 -0.01 -1.71
N ALA A 9 -16.23 -0.44 -1.56
CA ALA A 9 -17.35 0.08 -2.32
C ALA A 9 -17.56 1.59 -2.08
N GLN A 10 -17.54 2.02 -0.81
CA GLN A 10 -17.61 3.43 -0.45
C GLN A 10 -16.46 4.24 -1.04
N LYS A 11 -15.23 3.71 -0.98
CA LYS A 11 -14.05 4.39 -1.55
C LYS A 11 -14.06 4.46 -3.08
N ARG A 12 -14.61 3.45 -3.76
CA ARG A 12 -14.84 3.50 -5.22
C ARG A 12 -15.81 4.60 -5.57
N LYS A 13 -16.95 4.68 -4.87
CA LYS A 13 -17.94 5.74 -5.07
C LYS A 13 -17.34 7.15 -4.90
N GLN A 14 -16.63 7.38 -3.80
CA GLN A 14 -15.94 8.66 -3.54
C GLN A 14 -14.94 9.03 -4.64
N LEU A 15 -14.26 8.02 -5.20
CA LEU A 15 -13.26 8.21 -6.23
C LEU A 15 -13.87 8.51 -7.60
N ASP A 16 -15.03 7.92 -7.90
CA ASP A 16 -15.75 8.21 -9.14
C ASP A 16 -16.41 9.60 -9.07
N GLU A 17 -17.01 9.98 -7.95
CA GLU A 17 -17.48 11.36 -7.69
C GLU A 17 -16.34 12.37 -7.85
N ALA A 18 -15.18 12.13 -7.24
CA ALA A 18 -14.03 13.02 -7.34
C ALA A 18 -13.45 13.12 -8.77
N LYS A 19 -13.56 12.07 -9.59
CA LYS A 19 -13.17 12.10 -11.01
C LYS A 19 -14.16 12.89 -11.85
N GLU A 20 -15.46 12.77 -11.57
CA GLU A 20 -16.50 13.53 -12.26
C GLU A 20 -16.34 15.02 -11.98
N GLU A 21 -16.15 15.40 -10.72
CA GLU A 21 -15.83 16.78 -10.34
C GLU A 21 -14.57 17.30 -11.03
N LEU A 22 -13.51 16.49 -11.11
CA LEU A 22 -12.28 16.86 -11.80
C LEU A 22 -12.54 17.14 -13.29
N LYS A 23 -13.32 16.29 -13.97
CA LYS A 23 -13.68 16.49 -15.38
C LYS A 23 -14.47 17.78 -15.58
N GLN A 24 -15.43 18.07 -14.71
CA GLN A 24 -16.23 19.30 -14.78
C GLN A 24 -15.35 20.55 -14.61
N VAL A 25 -14.41 20.54 -13.66
CA VAL A 25 -13.49 21.67 -13.45
C VAL A 25 -12.53 21.80 -14.63
N GLN A 26 -12.05 20.70 -15.22
CA GLN A 26 -11.22 20.74 -16.42
C GLN A 26 -11.94 21.34 -17.63
N THR A 27 -13.22 21.01 -17.83
CA THR A 27 -14.04 21.61 -18.91
C THR A 27 -14.34 23.10 -18.68
N GLN A 28 -14.44 23.54 -17.43
CA GLN A 28 -14.64 24.95 -17.09
C GLN A 28 -13.35 25.78 -17.23
N ASP A 29 -12.19 25.18 -16.97
CA ASP A 29 -10.88 25.82 -17.14
C ASP A 29 -10.54 26.10 -18.61
N SER A 30 -10.98 25.24 -19.54
CA SER A 30 -10.84 25.49 -20.99
C SER A 30 -11.64 26.69 -21.49
N ASP A 31 -12.75 27.03 -20.82
CA ASP A 31 -13.60 28.17 -21.18
C ASP A 31 -13.21 29.47 -20.44
N CYS A 32 -12.50 29.38 -19.31
CA CYS A 32 -12.14 30.53 -18.48
C CYS A 32 -10.73 30.39 -17.87
N SER A 33 -9.69 30.65 -18.68
CA SER A 33 -8.29 30.48 -18.27
C SER A 33 -7.85 31.55 -17.26
N THR A 34 -8.05 31.25 -15.97
CA THR A 34 -7.58 32.07 -14.86
C THR A 34 -6.62 31.28 -13.98
N ASP A 35 -5.62 31.95 -13.39
CA ASP A 35 -4.62 31.31 -12.49
C ASP A 35 -5.27 30.56 -11.30
N LYS A 36 -6.45 31.04 -10.86
CA LYS A 36 -7.24 30.40 -9.80
C LYS A 36 -7.85 29.07 -10.23
N SER A 37 -8.34 28.99 -11.47
CA SER A 37 -8.96 27.79 -12.02
C SER A 37 -7.92 26.66 -12.23
N ARG A 38 -6.72 27.00 -12.73
CA ARG A 38 -5.59 26.05 -12.83
C ARG A 38 -5.18 25.44 -11.49
N LYS A 39 -5.08 26.26 -10.43
CA LYS A 39 -4.78 25.78 -9.06
C LYS A 39 -5.88 24.87 -8.51
N MET A 40 -7.14 25.12 -8.86
CA MET A 40 -8.27 24.29 -8.45
C MET A 40 -8.23 22.91 -9.12
N VAL A 41 -7.91 22.85 -10.42
CA VAL A 41 -7.68 21.59 -11.15
C VAL A 41 -6.56 20.78 -10.49
N GLU A 42 -5.40 21.38 -10.26
CA GLU A 42 -4.24 20.68 -9.69
C GLU A 42 -4.56 20.09 -8.30
N ASN A 43 -5.29 20.82 -7.46
CA ASN A 43 -5.72 20.33 -6.14
C ASN A 43 -6.68 19.15 -6.25
N LYS A 44 -7.64 19.18 -7.19
CA LYS A 44 -8.58 18.07 -7.43
C LYS A 44 -7.86 16.86 -8.02
N GLU A 45 -6.86 17.05 -8.89
CA GLU A 45 -6.02 15.96 -9.41
C GLU A 45 -5.23 15.28 -8.30
N LYS A 46 -4.59 16.06 -7.40
CA LYS A 46 -3.91 15.54 -6.22
C LYS A 46 -4.88 14.76 -5.31
N ALA A 47 -6.10 15.26 -5.12
CA ALA A 47 -7.12 14.56 -4.34
C ALA A 47 -7.53 13.22 -4.97
N VAL A 48 -7.76 13.18 -6.29
CA VAL A 48 -8.06 11.95 -7.03
C VAL A 48 -6.89 10.96 -6.95
N LYS A 49 -5.65 11.42 -7.10
CA LYS A 49 -4.45 10.57 -6.96
C LYS A 49 -4.38 9.93 -5.57
N ARG A 50 -4.58 10.73 -4.52
CA ARG A 50 -4.62 10.24 -3.13
C ARG A 50 -5.72 9.20 -2.90
N LEU A 51 -6.93 9.43 -3.42
CA LEU A 51 -8.03 8.46 -3.32
C LEU A 51 -7.73 7.16 -4.07
N LYS A 52 -7.09 7.24 -5.25
CA LYS A 52 -6.65 6.06 -6.02
C LYS A 52 -5.64 5.22 -5.23
N GLU A 53 -4.65 5.86 -4.60
CA GLU A 53 -3.65 5.18 -3.77
C GLU A 53 -4.29 4.49 -2.56
N GLN A 54 -5.22 5.17 -1.87
CA GLN A 54 -5.98 4.58 -0.76
C GLN A 54 -6.80 3.37 -1.21
N LEU A 55 -7.47 3.45 -2.35
CA LEU A 55 -8.25 2.34 -2.90
C LEU A 55 -7.35 1.15 -3.26
N LYS A 56 -6.20 1.40 -3.90
CA LYS A 56 -5.21 0.36 -4.22
C LYS A 56 -4.75 -0.38 -2.98
N LYS A 57 -4.47 0.34 -1.88
CA LYS A 57 -4.09 -0.25 -0.60
C LYS A 57 -5.18 -1.15 -0.02
N LEU A 58 -6.44 -0.73 -0.08
CA LEU A 58 -7.56 -1.54 0.42
C LEU A 58 -7.79 -2.81 -0.42
N LEU A 59 -7.65 -2.70 -1.74
CA LEU A 59 -7.76 -3.86 -2.64
C LEU A 59 -6.66 -4.88 -2.35
N LEU A 60 -5.42 -4.43 -2.18
CA LEU A 60 -4.29 -5.30 -1.83
C LEU A 60 -4.55 -6.02 -0.50
N GLN A 61 -5.03 -5.30 0.52
CA GLN A 61 -5.41 -5.91 1.80
C GLN A 61 -6.56 -6.92 1.69
N MET A 62 -7.46 -6.76 0.72
CA MET A 62 -8.55 -7.69 0.49
C MET A 62 -8.03 -8.97 -0.17
N THR A 63 -7.19 -8.84 -1.19
CA THR A 63 -6.53 -9.97 -1.86
C THR A 63 -5.71 -10.77 -0.86
N ASP A 64 -4.85 -10.12 -0.07
CA ASP A 64 -4.04 -10.78 0.96
C ASP A 64 -4.90 -11.59 1.93
N LYS A 65 -6.06 -11.08 2.34
CA LYS A 65 -6.95 -11.78 3.27
C LYS A 65 -7.68 -12.96 2.64
N GLU A 66 -8.05 -12.86 1.37
CA GLU A 66 -8.73 -13.95 0.68
C GLU A 66 -7.75 -15.10 0.38
N GLU A 67 -6.55 -14.79 -0.11
CA GLU A 67 -5.51 -15.79 -0.40
C GLU A 67 -5.03 -16.50 0.87
N ASN A 68 -4.90 -15.76 1.98
CA ASN A 68 -4.47 -16.32 3.27
C ASN A 68 -5.62 -16.92 4.09
N LYS A 69 -6.83 -17.05 3.54
CA LYS A 69 -7.99 -17.56 4.29
C LYS A 69 -7.81 -19.01 4.77
N VAL A 70 -7.07 -19.82 4.02
CA VAL A 70 -6.85 -21.26 4.30
C VAL A 70 -5.39 -21.56 4.63
N ILE A 71 -4.48 -20.59 4.49
CA ILE A 71 -3.03 -20.81 4.58
C ILE A 71 -2.48 -20.19 5.87
N ALA A 72 -1.84 -21.02 6.70
CA ALA A 72 -1.17 -20.58 7.92
C ALA A 72 0.33 -20.30 7.66
N LEU A 73 0.69 -19.02 7.52
CA LEU A 73 2.08 -18.59 7.23
C LEU A 73 3.01 -18.56 8.45
N GLY A 74 2.48 -18.69 9.67
CA GLY A 74 3.26 -18.47 10.89
C GLY A 74 4.40 -19.46 11.10
N THR A 75 4.13 -20.76 10.88
CA THR A 75 5.09 -21.83 11.14
C THR A 75 6.25 -21.82 10.15
N SER A 76 5.97 -21.66 8.86
CA SER A 76 7.00 -21.53 7.81
C SER A 76 7.91 -20.34 8.08
N LYS A 77 7.32 -19.17 8.35
CA LYS A 77 8.03 -17.92 8.62
C LYS A 77 8.97 -17.98 9.83
N LEU A 78 8.59 -18.73 10.86
CA LEU A 78 9.34 -18.76 12.12
C LEU A 78 10.42 -19.84 12.19
N ASN A 79 10.23 -20.94 11.47
CA ASN A 79 10.97 -22.18 11.70
C ASN A 79 11.61 -22.77 10.43
N TYR A 80 11.10 -22.45 9.24
CA TYR A 80 11.51 -23.12 8.00
C TYR A 80 12.13 -22.17 6.96
N LEU A 81 11.96 -20.86 7.12
CA LEU A 81 12.61 -19.85 6.28
C LEU A 81 13.83 -19.27 7.00
N ASP A 82 14.95 -19.17 6.31
CA ASP A 82 16.11 -18.45 6.83
C ASP A 82 15.77 -16.95 6.92
N PRO A 83 15.78 -16.35 8.12
CA PRO A 83 15.41 -14.95 8.32
C PRO A 83 16.30 -13.98 7.53
N ARG A 84 17.55 -14.38 7.21
CA ARG A 84 18.49 -13.56 6.43
C ARG A 84 18.00 -13.30 5.02
N ILE A 85 17.29 -14.25 4.41
CA ILE A 85 16.65 -14.06 3.09
C ILE A 85 15.67 -12.88 3.15
N SER A 86 14.85 -12.84 4.20
CA SER A 86 13.86 -11.75 4.36
C SER A 86 14.52 -10.44 4.74
N VAL A 87 15.58 -10.46 5.56
CA VAL A 87 16.34 -9.25 5.95
C VAL A 87 17.05 -8.64 4.75
N ALA A 88 17.74 -9.46 3.94
CA ALA A 88 18.43 -9.00 2.73
C ALA A 88 17.45 -8.37 1.74
N TRP A 89 16.28 -9.00 1.55
CA TRP A 89 15.20 -8.43 0.75
C TRP A 89 14.70 -7.08 1.31
N CYS A 90 14.55 -6.97 2.63
CA CYS A 90 14.16 -5.71 3.27
C CYS A 90 15.19 -4.60 3.03
N LYS A 91 16.49 -4.88 3.17
CA LYS A 91 17.57 -3.92 2.89
C LYS A 91 17.57 -3.50 1.42
N LYS A 92 17.53 -4.47 0.51
CA LYS A 92 17.60 -4.26 -0.95
C LYS A 92 16.48 -3.37 -1.50
N PHE A 93 15.28 -3.44 -0.92
CA PHE A 93 14.10 -2.69 -1.37
C PHE A 93 13.68 -1.57 -0.43
N ASP A 94 14.52 -1.22 0.55
CA ASP A 94 14.25 -0.20 1.58
C ASP A 94 12.88 -0.41 2.27
N VAL A 95 12.57 -1.67 2.59
CA VAL A 95 11.34 -2.04 3.29
C VAL A 95 11.65 -2.16 4.79
N PRO A 96 10.93 -1.45 5.67
CA PRO A 96 11.16 -1.57 7.11
C PRO A 96 10.90 -3.00 7.60
N VAL A 97 11.90 -3.60 8.27
CA VAL A 97 11.83 -4.99 8.79
C VAL A 97 10.63 -5.19 9.72
N GLU A 98 10.16 -4.13 10.39
CA GLU A 98 8.95 -4.15 11.21
C GLU A 98 7.65 -4.46 10.47
N LYS A 99 7.62 -4.27 9.13
CA LYS A 99 6.48 -4.68 8.28
C LYS A 99 6.46 -6.18 8.05
N ILE A 100 7.62 -6.83 8.12
CA ILE A 100 7.77 -8.27 7.94
C ILE A 100 7.71 -8.95 9.30
N TYR A 101 8.54 -8.58 10.27
CA TYR A 101 8.62 -9.21 11.58
C TYR A 101 8.02 -8.32 12.67
N ASN A 102 7.15 -8.90 13.50
CA ASN A 102 6.65 -8.25 14.71
C ASN A 102 7.76 -8.15 15.79
N LYS A 103 7.49 -7.47 16.91
CA LYS A 103 8.50 -7.23 17.96
C LYS A 103 9.19 -8.53 18.41
N THR A 104 8.42 -9.53 18.82
CA THR A 104 8.93 -10.83 19.31
C THR A 104 9.74 -11.58 18.24
N GLN A 105 9.34 -11.48 16.97
CA GLN A 105 10.06 -12.07 15.85
C GLN A 105 11.40 -11.39 15.59
N ARG A 106 11.45 -10.05 15.71
CA ARG A 106 12.69 -9.30 15.58
C ARG A 106 13.66 -9.62 16.71
N ASP A 107 13.16 -9.78 17.93
CA ASP A 107 13.99 -10.19 19.08
C ASP A 107 14.60 -11.59 18.84
N LYS A 108 13.81 -12.54 18.32
CA LYS A 108 14.28 -13.89 17.95
C LYS A 108 15.34 -13.86 16.83
N PHE A 109 15.16 -12.99 15.84
CA PHE A 109 16.01 -12.90 14.65
C PHE A 109 17.00 -11.74 14.69
N ALA A 110 17.29 -11.19 15.88
CA ALA A 110 18.18 -10.04 16.04
C ALA A 110 19.56 -10.30 15.43
N TRP A 111 20.08 -11.52 15.59
CA TRP A 111 21.32 -11.97 14.96
C TRP A 111 21.30 -11.77 13.45
N ALA A 112 20.23 -12.21 12.77
CA ALA A 112 20.09 -12.11 11.32
C ALA A 112 19.93 -10.66 10.87
N ILE A 113 19.25 -9.82 11.65
CA ILE A 113 19.05 -8.40 11.33
C ILE A 113 20.38 -7.64 11.34
N ASP A 114 21.24 -7.94 12.31
CA ASP A 114 22.51 -7.24 12.50
C ASP A 114 23.58 -7.67 11.48
N MET A 115 23.67 -8.97 11.18
CA MET A 115 24.77 -9.51 10.38
C MET A 115 24.55 -9.56 8.86
N THR A 116 23.30 -9.40 8.39
CA THR A 116 22.95 -9.73 7.00
C THR A 116 22.99 -8.51 6.11
N GLU A 117 23.76 -8.55 5.03
CA GLU A 117 23.76 -7.52 3.99
C GLU A 117 22.76 -7.81 2.86
N GLU A 118 22.54 -6.81 2.00
CA GLU A 118 21.52 -6.84 0.95
C GLU A 118 21.76 -7.88 -0.17
N ASP A 119 22.99 -8.36 -0.29
CA ASP A 119 23.47 -9.31 -1.31
C ASP A 119 23.52 -10.77 -0.82
N TYR A 120 23.00 -11.04 0.38
CA TYR A 120 22.96 -12.38 0.94
C TYR A 120 22.26 -13.40 0.02
N GLN A 121 22.90 -14.54 -0.19
CA GLN A 121 22.40 -15.68 -0.95
C GLN A 121 22.40 -16.94 -0.06
N PHE A 122 21.27 -17.65 -0.03
CA PHE A 122 21.08 -18.89 0.72
C PHE A 122 21.63 -20.10 -0.04
#